data_AF-A0A358XRI9-F1
#
_entry.id   AF-A0A358XRI9-F1
#
_cell.length_a   1.000
_cell.length_b   1.000
_cell.length_c   1.000
_cell.angle_alpha   90.00
_cell.angle_beta   90.00
_cell.angle_gamma   90.00
#
_symmetry.space_group_name_H-M   'P 1'
#
loop_
_entity.id
_entity.type
_entity.pdbx_description
1 polymer ?
#
loop_
_entity_poly.entity_id
_entity_poly.type
_entity_poly.pdbx_seq_one_letter_code
_entity_poly.pdbx_strand_id
1 'polypeptide(L)'
;MTCASCAGSAESIVKYQPGVVNASVNFATGNLTVEYLPNMTDASTLQKAVQGVGYDLLIEDATKQQETLEAIHENKFRTLKNKTIWAIILSLPVVIIGMFFMDMPYADPIMWLFSTPVVIWLGRDFFVNAWKQAKHRSANMDTLVALSTGIAYLFSVFNMLFADFWHQRGLHAHVYFEA
;
A
#
# COMPACT_ATOMS: atom_id res chain seq x y z
N MET A 1 5.06 11.14 -7.15
CA MET A 1 3.60 10.96 -6.99
C MET A 1 3.08 10.10 -8.13
N THR A 2 2.09 9.22 -7.90
CA THR A 2 1.69 8.17 -8.86
C THR A 2 0.27 8.33 -9.45
N CYS A 3 -0.54 9.27 -8.96
CA CYS A 3 -1.89 9.50 -9.47
C CYS A 3 -2.33 10.97 -9.32
N ALA A 4 -3.18 11.45 -10.22
CA ALA A 4 -3.71 12.82 -10.18
C ALA A 4 -4.53 13.08 -8.90
N SER A 5 -5.23 12.06 -8.39
CA SER A 5 -5.94 12.13 -7.11
C SER A 5 -4.99 12.23 -5.92
N CYS A 6 -3.83 11.57 -5.97
CA CYS A 6 -2.77 11.70 -4.96
C CYS A 6 -2.19 13.12 -4.94
N ALA A 7 -1.99 13.72 -6.12
CA ALA A 7 -1.55 15.11 -6.24
C ALA A 7 -2.57 16.09 -5.65
N GLY A 8 -3.85 15.96 -6.01
CA GLY A 8 -4.91 16.80 -5.42
C GLY A 8 -5.06 16.62 -3.92
N SER A 9 -4.83 15.40 -3.41
CA SER A 9 -4.83 15.14 -1.96
C SER A 9 -3.69 15.89 -1.26
N ALA A 10 -2.46 15.77 -1.78
CA ALA A 10 -1.29 16.47 -1.25
C ALA A 10 -1.46 17.99 -1.25
N GLU A 11 -2.00 18.56 -2.34
CA GLU A 11 -2.30 20.00 -2.44
C GLU A 11 -3.29 20.44 -1.36
N SER A 12 -4.39 19.69 -1.22
CA SER A 12 -5.45 20.02 -0.27
C SER A 12 -4.95 20.04 1.17
N ILE A 13 -4.16 19.04 1.58
CA ILE A 13 -3.62 18.92 2.95
C ILE A 13 -2.79 20.15 3.31
N VAL A 14 -1.93 20.56 2.40
CA VAL A 14 -1.03 21.69 2.59
C VAL A 14 -1.82 22.99 2.60
N LYS A 15 -2.80 23.13 1.72
CA LYS A 15 -3.69 24.30 1.67
C LYS A 15 -4.47 24.53 2.96
N TYR A 16 -4.81 23.47 3.69
CA TYR A 16 -5.53 23.56 4.97
C TYR A 16 -4.60 23.78 6.19
N GLN A 17 -3.27 23.83 6.01
CA GLN A 17 -2.38 24.14 7.14
C GLN A 17 -2.42 25.62 7.52
N PRO A 18 -2.37 25.96 8.82
CA PRO A 18 -2.31 27.34 9.28
C PRO A 18 -1.10 28.05 8.68
N GLY A 19 -1.34 29.24 8.15
CA GLY A 19 -0.30 30.08 7.55
C GLY A 19 -0.01 29.81 6.07
N VAL A 20 -0.66 28.86 5.41
CA VAL A 20 -0.55 28.67 3.96
C VAL A 20 -1.49 29.63 3.23
N VAL A 21 -0.94 30.40 2.30
CA VAL A 21 -1.67 31.37 1.46
C VAL A 21 -2.12 30.69 0.16
N ASN A 22 -1.21 29.93 -0.45
CA ASN A 22 -1.47 29.20 -1.68
C ASN A 22 -0.66 27.91 -1.72
N ALA A 23 -1.21 26.87 -2.33
CA ALA A 23 -0.53 25.61 -2.56
C ALA A 23 -0.98 25.07 -3.91
N SER A 24 -0.03 24.65 -4.74
CA SER A 24 -0.29 24.09 -6.07
C SER A 24 0.62 22.90 -6.32
N VAL A 25 0.05 21.80 -6.79
CA VAL A 25 0.81 20.61 -7.18
C VAL A 25 0.86 20.51 -8.70
N ASN A 26 2.08 20.44 -9.24
CA ASN A 26 2.28 20.01 -10.61
C ASN A 26 2.43 18.47 -10.63
N PHE A 27 1.36 17.78 -11.01
CA PHE A 27 1.36 16.32 -11.11
C PHE A 27 2.40 15.77 -12.10
N ALA A 28 2.66 16.48 -13.21
CA ALA A 28 3.58 16.02 -14.24
C ALA A 28 5.03 16.03 -13.78
N THR A 29 5.44 17.05 -13.00
CA THR A 29 6.80 17.15 -12.46
C THR A 29 6.94 16.58 -11.05
N GLY A 30 5.82 16.29 -10.37
CA GLY A 30 5.81 15.84 -8.98
C GLY A 30 6.17 16.95 -7.98
N ASN A 31 6.20 18.21 -8.41
CA ASN A 31 6.58 19.35 -7.58
C ASN A 31 5.36 19.97 -6.89
N LEU A 32 5.49 20.24 -5.59
CA LEU A 32 4.54 21.00 -4.78
C LEU A 32 5.14 22.40 -4.54
N THR A 33 4.45 23.44 -4.97
CA THR A 33 4.79 24.84 -4.68
C THR A 33 3.86 25.37 -3.62
N VAL A 34 4.42 25.93 -2.54
CA VAL A 34 3.66 26.43 -1.39
C VAL A 34 4.09 27.85 -1.08
N GLU A 35 3.12 28.75 -1.03
CA GLU A 35 3.27 30.09 -0.49
C GLU A 35 2.72 30.11 0.93
N TYR A 36 3.57 30.43 1.89
CA TYR A 36 3.20 30.43 3.30
C TYR A 36 3.80 31.63 4.04
N LEU A 37 3.16 32.00 5.14
CA LEU A 37 3.60 33.06 6.03
C LEU A 37 4.65 32.51 7.00
N PRO A 38 5.92 32.95 6.94
CA PRO A 38 7.01 32.40 7.74
C PRO A 38 6.84 32.63 9.26
N ASN A 39 5.97 33.56 9.65
CA ASN A 39 5.64 33.81 11.05
C ASN A 39 4.64 32.82 11.66
N MET A 40 3.96 32.00 10.84
CA MET A 40 2.94 31.05 11.29
C MET A 40 3.26 29.59 10.97
N THR A 41 4.03 29.31 9.92
CA THR A 41 4.42 27.94 9.55
C THR A 41 5.81 27.92 8.95
N ASP A 42 6.41 26.74 8.95
CA ASP A 42 7.76 26.49 8.40
C ASP A 42 7.73 25.27 7.47
N ALA A 43 8.68 25.21 6.54
CA ALA A 43 8.82 24.11 5.57
C ALA A 43 8.90 22.74 6.26
N SER A 44 9.54 22.66 7.43
CA SER A 44 9.62 21.43 8.23
C SER A 44 8.25 20.96 8.76
N THR A 45 7.35 21.89 9.07
CA THR A 45 6.00 21.60 9.58
C THR A 45 5.11 21.10 8.44
N LEU A 46 5.24 21.71 7.26
CA LEU A 46 4.56 21.28 6.04
C LEU A 46 5.03 19.89 5.59
N GLN A 47 6.33 19.61 5.67
CA GLN A 47 6.87 18.27 5.41
C GLN A 47 6.24 17.21 6.31
N LYS A 48 6.16 17.47 7.62
CA LYS A 48 5.51 16.54 8.58
C LYS A 48 4.03 16.33 8.27
N ALA A 49 3.32 17.39 7.87
CA ALA A 49 1.91 17.28 7.49
C ALA A 49 1.72 16.36 6.28
N VAL A 50 2.56 16.48 5.26
CA VAL A 50 2.55 15.65 4.05
C VAL A 50 2.97 14.19 4.37
N GLN A 51 3.99 14.00 5.21
CA GLN A 51 4.40 12.69 5.72
C GLN A 51 3.33 11.98 6.55
N GLY A 52 2.50 12.74 7.27
CA GLY A 52 1.38 12.23 8.04
C GLY A 52 0.31 11.52 7.18
N VAL A 53 0.25 11.82 5.88
CA VAL A 53 -0.67 11.17 4.93
C VAL A 53 0.02 10.06 4.13
N GLY A 54 1.34 9.93 4.24
CA GLY A 54 2.12 8.88 3.58
C GLY A 54 2.84 9.33 2.32
N TYR A 55 2.93 10.63 2.06
CA TYR A 55 3.78 11.20 1.02
C TYR A 55 5.09 11.72 1.61
N ASP A 56 6.19 11.61 0.89
CA ASP A 56 7.47 12.16 1.34
C ASP A 56 7.75 13.47 0.59
N LEU A 57 8.15 14.51 1.32
CA LEU A 57 8.45 15.83 0.76
C LEU A 57 9.94 16.09 0.93
N LEU A 58 10.66 16.25 -0.18
CA LEU A 58 12.09 16.56 -0.17
C LEU A 58 12.29 18.07 -0.31
N ILE A 59 13.00 18.66 0.65
CA ILE A 59 13.33 20.10 0.68
C ILE A 59 14.85 20.18 0.51
N GLU A 60 15.34 20.31 -0.72
CA GLU A 60 16.77 20.43 -1.05
C GLU A 60 17.02 21.49 -2.14
N ASP A 61 18.24 22.02 -2.22
CA ASP A 61 18.65 22.95 -3.29
C ASP A 61 18.67 22.23 -4.65
N ALA A 62 18.14 22.89 -5.68
CA ALA A 62 17.81 22.34 -6.99
C ALA A 62 18.91 21.49 -7.67
N THR A 63 20.18 21.71 -7.37
CA THR A 63 21.32 20.98 -7.95
C THR A 63 21.63 19.66 -7.22
N LYS A 64 21.50 19.62 -5.88
CA LYS A 64 21.65 18.37 -5.11
C LYS A 64 20.39 17.51 -5.20
N GLN A 65 19.24 18.16 -5.35
CA GLN A 65 17.94 17.53 -5.44
C GLN A 65 17.84 16.55 -6.62
N GLN A 66 18.46 16.84 -7.76
CA GLN A 66 18.40 15.97 -8.95
C GLN A 66 19.19 14.65 -8.74
N GLU A 67 20.43 14.73 -8.24
CA GLU A 67 21.26 13.56 -7.96
C GLU A 67 20.70 12.71 -6.81
N THR A 68 20.16 13.34 -5.76
CA THR A 68 19.54 12.63 -4.64
C THR A 68 18.23 11.96 -5.06
N LEU A 69 17.41 12.62 -5.89
CA LEU A 69 16.18 12.05 -6.44
C LEU A 69 16.49 10.80 -7.28
N GLU A 70 17.42 10.87 -8.23
CA GLU A 70 17.78 9.74 -9.09
C GLU A 70 18.26 8.54 -8.27
N ALA A 71 19.14 8.76 -7.29
CA ALA A 71 19.62 7.71 -6.40
C ALA A 71 18.50 7.09 -5.53
N ILE A 72 17.55 7.90 -5.04
CA ILE A 72 16.40 7.41 -4.28
C ILE A 72 15.47 6.59 -5.18
N HIS A 73 15.22 7.06 -6.40
CA HIS A 73 14.39 6.36 -7.38
C HIS A 73 14.98 5.00 -7.75
N GLU A 74 16.28 4.92 -8.00
CA GLU A 74 16.95 3.67 -8.33
C GLU A 74 16.89 2.67 -7.17
N ASN A 75 17.14 3.14 -5.94
CA ASN A 75 17.06 2.27 -4.76
C ASN A 75 15.62 1.76 -4.52
N LYS A 76 14.61 2.64 -4.61
CA LYS A 76 13.20 2.24 -4.49
C LYS A 76 12.81 1.24 -5.57
N PHE A 77 13.24 1.46 -6.81
CA PHE A 77 13.00 0.55 -7.92
C PHE A 77 13.61 -0.82 -7.66
N ARG A 78 14.86 -0.88 -7.18
CA ARG A 78 15.55 -2.14 -6.89
C ARG A 78 14.87 -2.91 -5.75
N THR A 79 14.46 -2.21 -4.69
CA THR A 79 13.70 -2.82 -3.59
C THR A 79 12.34 -3.35 -4.07
N LEU A 80 11.59 -2.58 -4.85
CA LEU A 80 10.32 -3.02 -5.42
C LEU A 80 10.52 -4.23 -6.33
N LYS A 81 11.51 -4.19 -7.22
CA LYS A 81 11.84 -5.28 -8.13
C LYS A 81 12.10 -6.58 -7.36
N ASN A 82 12.91 -6.52 -6.31
CA ASN A 82 13.18 -7.70 -5.48
C ASN A 82 11.92 -8.20 -4.77
N LYS A 83 11.11 -7.31 -4.19
CA LYS A 83 9.84 -7.69 -3.56
C LYS A 83 8.89 -8.36 -4.54
N THR A 84 8.75 -7.81 -5.75
CA THR A 84 7.90 -8.37 -6.80
C THR A 84 8.37 -9.75 -7.24
N ILE A 85 9.68 -9.95 -7.41
CA ILE A 85 10.24 -11.26 -7.77
C ILE A 85 9.92 -12.28 -6.68
N TRP A 86 10.13 -11.95 -5.40
CA TRP A 86 9.79 -12.83 -4.28
C TRP A 86 8.29 -13.10 -4.18
N ALA A 87 7.45 -12.10 -4.45
CA ALA A 87 6.00 -12.26 -4.45
C ALA A 87 5.56 -13.26 -5.51
N ILE A 88 6.07 -13.14 -6.75
CA ILE A 88 5.77 -14.07 -7.85
C ILE A 88 6.24 -15.48 -7.51
N ILE A 89 7.45 -15.63 -6.97
CA ILE A 89 8.00 -16.95 -6.62
C ILE A 89 7.14 -17.65 -5.56
N LEU A 90 6.65 -16.92 -4.56
CA LEU A 90 5.82 -17.48 -3.49
C LEU A 90 4.36 -17.67 -3.91
N SER A 91 3.81 -16.82 -4.78
CA SER A 91 2.42 -16.93 -5.24
C SER A 91 2.23 -18.02 -6.29
N LEU A 92 3.27 -18.33 -7.09
CA LEU A 92 3.17 -19.28 -8.19
C LEU A 92 2.79 -20.71 -7.73
N PRO A 93 3.38 -21.27 -6.66
CA PRO A 93 2.92 -22.52 -6.07
C PRO A 93 1.46 -22.47 -5.59
N VAL A 94 1.03 -21.37 -4.97
CA VAL A 94 -0.34 -21.20 -4.47
C VAL A 94 -1.35 -21.26 -5.62
N VAL A 95 -1.08 -20.54 -6.72
CA VAL A 95 -1.93 -20.55 -7.92
C VAL A 95 -1.98 -21.93 -8.56
N ILE A 96 -0.84 -22.62 -8.66
CA ILE A 96 -0.80 -23.98 -9.24
C ILE A 96 -1.63 -24.96 -8.40
N ILE A 97 -1.50 -24.89 -7.07
CA ILE A 97 -2.26 -25.76 -6.17
C ILE A 97 -3.76 -25.45 -6.28
N GLY A 98 -4.13 -24.17 -6.22
CA GLY A 98 -5.52 -23.74 -6.33
C GLY A 98 -6.19 -24.11 -7.66
N MET A 99 -5.44 -24.12 -8.78
CA MET A 99 -5.99 -24.44 -10.09
C MET A 99 -6.00 -25.93 -10.44
N PHE A 100 -4.97 -26.70 -10.04
CA PHE A 100 -4.78 -28.08 -10.51
C PHE A 100 -4.89 -29.15 -9.42
N PHE A 101 -4.70 -28.79 -8.15
CA PHE A 101 -4.57 -29.74 -7.04
C PHE A 101 -5.53 -29.41 -5.88
N MET A 102 -6.77 -29.04 -6.20
CA MET A 102 -7.79 -28.65 -5.22
C MET A 102 -8.18 -29.78 -4.24
N ASP A 103 -8.21 -31.04 -4.72
CA ASP A 103 -8.60 -32.20 -3.90
C ASP A 103 -7.42 -32.88 -3.18
N MET A 104 -6.22 -32.29 -3.25
CA MET A 104 -5.04 -32.88 -2.63
C MET A 104 -5.12 -32.76 -1.09
N PRO A 105 -4.85 -33.85 -0.33
CA PRO A 105 -4.75 -33.75 1.12
C PRO A 105 -3.63 -32.77 1.49
N TYR A 106 -3.91 -31.89 2.44
CA TYR A 106 -3.02 -30.80 2.90
C TYR A 106 -2.80 -29.63 1.92
N ALA A 107 -3.61 -29.49 0.87
CA ALA A 107 -3.55 -28.32 -0.02
C ALA A 107 -3.74 -26.99 0.76
N ASP A 108 -4.77 -26.88 1.60
CA ASP A 108 -5.08 -25.62 2.30
C ASP A 108 -3.98 -25.16 3.27
N PRO A 109 -3.41 -26.03 4.15
CA PRO A 109 -2.30 -25.63 5.00
C PRO A 109 -1.05 -25.21 4.23
N ILE A 110 -0.77 -25.84 3.09
CA ILE A 110 0.36 -25.47 2.23
C ILE A 110 0.10 -24.09 1.60
N MET A 111 -1.08 -23.87 1.03
CA MET A 111 -1.46 -22.56 0.47
C MET A 111 -1.41 -21.46 1.51
N TRP A 112 -1.88 -21.72 2.73
CA TRP A 112 -1.77 -20.80 3.86
C TRP A 112 -0.32 -20.47 4.20
N LEU A 113 0.57 -21.47 4.24
CA LEU A 113 1.99 -21.28 4.52
C LEU A 113 2.68 -20.35 3.51
N PHE A 114 2.36 -20.50 2.22
CA PHE A 114 2.97 -19.69 1.16
C PHE A 114 2.31 -18.31 0.99
N SER A 115 1.00 -18.19 1.18
CA SER A 115 0.28 -16.91 1.07
C SER A 115 0.55 -15.97 2.25
N THR A 116 0.79 -16.50 3.46
CA THR A 116 0.98 -15.69 4.66
C THR A 116 2.16 -14.70 4.56
N PRO A 117 3.37 -15.11 4.13
CA PRO A 117 4.47 -14.17 3.89
C PRO A 117 4.17 -13.15 2.78
N VAL A 118 3.41 -13.55 1.75
CA VAL A 118 3.07 -12.66 0.64
C VAL A 118 2.17 -11.52 1.14
N VAL A 119 1.10 -11.85 1.87
CA VAL A 119 0.15 -10.85 2.38
C VAL A 119 0.76 -10.01 3.50
N ILE A 120 1.36 -10.65 4.52
CA ILE A 120 1.78 -9.97 5.75
C ILE A 120 3.13 -9.25 5.57
N TRP A 121 4.08 -9.83 4.84
CA TRP A 121 5.42 -9.25 4.73
C TRP A 121 5.61 -8.44 3.45
N LEU A 122 5.36 -9.02 2.28
CA LEU A 122 5.54 -8.34 1.00
C LEU A 122 4.45 -7.28 0.77
N GLY A 123 3.21 -7.59 1.14
CA GLY A 123 2.05 -6.70 1.04
C GLY A 123 1.92 -5.64 2.13
N ARG A 124 2.78 -5.64 3.16
CA ARG A 124 2.65 -4.77 4.35
C ARG A 124 2.48 -3.28 4.03
N ASP A 125 3.15 -2.82 2.97
CA ASP A 125 3.19 -1.40 2.63
C ASP A 125 1.80 -0.91 2.21
N PHE A 126 1.00 -1.76 1.55
CA PHE A 126 -0.39 -1.48 1.19
C PHE A 126 -1.27 -1.31 2.44
N PHE A 127 -1.16 -2.23 3.42
CA PHE A 127 -1.93 -2.14 4.67
C PHE A 127 -1.57 -0.90 5.49
N VAL A 128 -0.27 -0.57 5.59
CA VAL A 128 0.19 0.62 6.32
C VAL A 128 -0.33 1.90 5.66
N ASN A 129 -0.24 2.00 4.33
CA ASN A 129 -0.75 3.16 3.60
C ASN A 129 -2.28 3.24 3.68
N ALA A 130 -2.98 2.12 3.55
CA ALA A 130 -4.43 2.06 3.69
C ALA A 130 -4.89 2.57 5.06
N TRP A 131 -4.19 2.19 6.13
CA TRP A 131 -4.48 2.68 7.48
C TRP A 131 -4.27 4.19 7.63
N LYS A 132 -3.18 4.72 7.04
CA LYS A 132 -2.94 6.18 7.02
C LYS A 132 -4.06 6.91 6.30
N GLN A 133 -4.51 6.42 5.13
CA GLN A 133 -5.60 7.01 4.37
C GLN A 133 -6.93 6.96 5.13
N ALA A 134 -7.24 5.82 5.76
CA ALA A 134 -8.42 5.67 6.59
C ALA A 134 -8.47 6.67 7.75
N LYS A 135 -7.33 6.93 8.41
CA LYS A 135 -7.22 7.95 9.47
C LYS A 135 -7.57 9.36 8.97
N HIS A 136 -7.28 9.66 7.71
CA HIS A 136 -7.60 10.94 7.07
C HIS A 136 -8.95 10.93 6.34
N ARG A 137 -9.78 9.89 6.53
CA ARG A 137 -11.09 9.73 5.87
C ARG A 137 -11.01 9.80 4.34
N SER A 138 -9.90 9.35 3.76
CA SER A 138 -9.70 9.26 2.32
C SER A 138 -9.50 7.80 1.90
N ALA A 139 -9.70 7.53 0.61
CA ALA A 139 -9.48 6.21 0.01
C ALA A 139 -8.63 6.33 -1.25
N ASN A 140 -7.77 5.34 -1.49
CA ASN A 140 -6.90 5.25 -2.66
C ASN A 140 -6.76 3.78 -3.14
N MET A 141 -5.89 3.55 -4.13
CA MET A 141 -5.62 2.20 -4.64
C MET A 141 -5.13 1.23 -3.55
N ASP A 142 -4.28 1.70 -2.63
CA ASP A 142 -3.77 0.88 -1.52
C ASP A 142 -4.90 0.45 -0.58
N THR A 143 -5.88 1.32 -0.30
CA THR A 143 -7.05 0.94 0.50
C THR A 143 -7.90 -0.15 -0.16
N LEU A 144 -8.04 -0.12 -1.48
CA LEU A 144 -8.78 -1.13 -2.23
C LEU A 144 -8.06 -2.48 -2.14
N VAL A 145 -6.75 -2.50 -2.43
CA VAL A 145 -5.92 -3.71 -2.42
C VAL A 145 -5.86 -4.32 -1.01
N ALA A 146 -5.64 -3.50 0.03
CA ALA A 146 -5.56 -3.97 1.40
C ALA A 146 -6.88 -4.57 1.89
N LEU A 147 -8.02 -3.98 1.50
CA LEU A 147 -9.33 -4.48 1.90
C LEU A 147 -9.70 -5.77 1.17
N SER A 148 -9.49 -5.85 -0.14
CA SER A 148 -9.83 -7.05 -0.93
C SER A 148 -8.98 -8.25 -0.50
N THR A 149 -7.66 -8.10 -0.51
CA THR A 149 -6.72 -9.18 -0.16
C THR A 149 -6.83 -9.55 1.32
N GLY A 150 -7.05 -8.57 2.20
CA GLY A 150 -7.26 -8.80 3.62
C GLY A 150 -8.51 -9.63 3.91
N ILE A 151 -9.64 -9.31 3.26
CA ILE A 151 -10.89 -10.07 3.42
C ILE A 151 -10.73 -11.48 2.88
N ALA A 152 -10.17 -11.65 1.67
CA ALA A 152 -9.95 -12.96 1.06
C ALA A 152 -9.06 -13.84 1.96
N TYR A 153 -7.96 -13.30 2.46
CA TYR A 153 -7.06 -14.02 3.36
C TYR A 153 -7.74 -14.39 4.68
N LEU A 154 -8.40 -13.44 5.36
CA LEU A 154 -9.08 -13.72 6.63
C LEU A 154 -10.21 -14.74 6.49
N PHE A 155 -10.98 -14.65 5.42
CA PHE A 155 -12.04 -15.61 5.12
C PHE A 155 -11.48 -17.02 4.87
N SER A 156 -10.36 -17.10 4.13
CA SER A 156 -9.68 -18.37 3.87
C SER A 156 -9.13 -19.02 5.14
N VAL A 157 -8.50 -18.23 6.02
CA VAL A 157 -8.04 -18.71 7.34
C VAL A 157 -9.22 -19.19 8.19
N PHE A 158 -10.32 -18.45 8.19
CA PHE A 158 -11.53 -18.84 8.92
C PHE A 158 -12.10 -20.17 8.40
N ASN A 159 -12.21 -20.32 7.08
CA ASN A 159 -12.73 -21.55 6.47
C ASN A 159 -11.83 -22.76 6.72
N MET A 160 -10.51 -22.57 6.70
CA MET A 160 -9.54 -23.62 7.01
C MET A 160 -9.61 -24.06 8.49
N LEU A 161 -9.73 -23.12 9.43
CA LEU A 161 -9.73 -23.44 10.87
C LEU A 161 -11.10 -23.89 11.39
N PHE A 162 -12.18 -23.41 10.78
CA PHE A 162 -13.56 -23.65 11.21
C PHE A 162 -14.40 -24.28 10.09
N ALA A 163 -13.83 -25.24 9.35
CA ALA A 163 -14.54 -25.95 8.30
C ALA A 163 -15.85 -26.59 8.80
N ASP A 164 -15.83 -27.13 10.03
CA ASP A 164 -17.00 -27.74 10.68
C ASP A 164 -18.19 -26.79 10.81
N PHE A 165 -17.94 -25.49 11.00
CA PHE A 165 -18.99 -24.47 11.10
C PHE A 165 -19.81 -24.39 9.81
N TRP A 166 -19.17 -24.57 8.66
CA TRP A 166 -19.82 -24.54 7.35
C TRP A 166 -20.42 -25.90 6.99
N HIS A 167 -19.71 -26.99 7.29
CA HIS A 167 -20.20 -28.35 7.03
C HIS A 167 -21.48 -28.66 7.79
N GLN A 168 -21.62 -28.20 9.04
CA GLN A 168 -22.87 -28.33 9.80
C GLN A 168 -24.06 -27.60 9.17
N ARG A 169 -23.80 -26.61 8.29
CA ARG A 169 -24.82 -25.87 7.54
C ARG A 169 -24.99 -26.37 6.11
N GLY A 170 -24.35 -27.49 5.75
CA GLY A 170 -24.40 -28.06 4.39
C GLY A 170 -23.59 -27.28 3.36
N LEU A 171 -22.65 -26.43 3.78
CA LEU A 171 -21.80 -25.64 2.90
C LEU A 171 -20.37 -26.20 2.89
N HIS A 172 -19.71 -26.15 1.74
CA HIS A 172 -18.29 -26.47 1.60
C HIS A 172 -17.44 -25.24 1.93
N ALA A 173 -16.46 -25.41 2.82
CA ALA A 173 -15.55 -24.37 3.25
C ALA A 173 -14.42 -24.18 2.22
N HIS A 174 -14.69 -23.47 1.13
CA HIS A 174 -13.66 -23.16 0.13
C HIS A 174 -12.69 -22.08 0.63
N VAL A 175 -11.40 -22.25 0.36
CA VAL A 175 -10.36 -21.24 0.61
C VAL A 175 -10.08 -20.43 -0.65
N TYR A 176 -9.55 -19.22 -0.45
CA TYR A 176 -9.26 -18.21 -1.48
C TYR A 176 -7.86 -17.59 -1.23
N PHE A 177 -6.87 -18.42 -0.89
CA PHE A 177 -5.50 -17.95 -0.61
C PHE A 177 -4.78 -17.47 -1.88
N GLU A 178 -5.28 -17.82 -3.05
CA GLU A 178 -4.79 -17.47 -4.38
C GLU A 178 -5.32 -16.13 -4.92
N ALA A 179 -6.29 -15.51 -4.24
CA ALA A 179 -6.98 -14.29 -4.67
C ALA A 179 -6.21 -12.98 -4.41
#